data_AF-A0A811PA49-F1
#
_entry.id   AF-A0A811PA49-F1
#
_cell.length_a   1.000
_cell.length_b   1.000
_cell.length_c   1.000
_cell.angle_alpha   90.00
_cell.angle_beta   90.00
_cell.angle_gamma   90.00
#
_symmetry.space_group_name_H-M   'P 1'
#
loop_
_entity.id
_entity.type
_entity.pdbx_description
1 polymer ?
#
loop_
_entity_poly.entity_id
_entity_poly.type
_entity_poly.pdbx_seq_one_letter_code
_entity_poly.pdbx_strand_id
1 'polypeptide(L)'
;MGDDDTVFFPDNLVAVLRKYDHEEMYYVGAPSESVEQDVMHSYGTAFGGGGFAVSYPAAAALAEAIDGCLGRYRFFFGSDERARRAAHPRARLPPGQTVLP
;
A
#
# COMPACT_ATOMS: atom_id res chain seq x y z
N MET A 1 -0.05 5.85 5.97
CA MET A 1 1.03 5.13 6.69
C MET A 1 2.35 5.61 6.12
N GLY A 2 3.35 5.74 6.95
CA GLY A 2 4.72 6.10 6.59
C GLY A 2 5.63 5.77 7.76
N ASP A 3 6.92 5.84 7.53
CA ASP A 3 7.92 5.61 8.56
C ASP A 3 8.01 6.82 9.50
N ASP A 4 8.65 6.66 10.66
CA ASP A 4 8.78 7.73 11.67
C ASP A 4 9.68 8.89 11.22
N ASP A 5 10.37 8.74 10.10
CA ASP A 5 11.16 9.73 9.39
C ASP A 5 10.48 10.24 8.08
N THR A 6 9.24 9.83 7.81
CA THR A 6 8.46 10.34 6.66
C THR A 6 7.71 11.63 7.01
N VAL A 7 7.85 12.67 6.17
CA VAL A 7 7.12 13.93 6.32
C VAL A 7 5.97 14.02 5.32
N PHE A 8 4.75 14.21 5.81
CA PHE A 8 3.57 14.43 4.98
C PHE A 8 3.17 15.91 4.93
N PHE A 9 2.76 16.37 3.75
CA PHE A 9 2.14 17.66 3.53
C PHE A 9 0.62 17.47 3.40
N PRO A 10 -0.19 17.73 4.46
CA PRO A 10 -1.60 17.36 4.48
C PRO A 10 -2.41 17.98 3.34
N ASP A 11 -2.16 19.24 2.99
CA ASP A 11 -2.88 19.92 1.91
C ASP A 11 -2.61 19.26 0.55
N ASN A 12 -1.36 18.85 0.29
CA ASN A 12 -0.99 18.13 -0.93
C ASN A 12 -1.61 16.74 -0.95
N LEU A 13 -1.59 16.05 0.20
CA LEU A 13 -2.19 14.72 0.34
C LEU A 13 -3.69 14.76 0.05
N VAL A 14 -4.42 15.72 0.64
CA VAL A 14 -5.85 15.92 0.38
C VAL A 14 -6.10 16.28 -1.10
N ALA A 15 -5.27 17.14 -1.69
CA ALA A 15 -5.41 17.52 -3.10
C ALA A 15 -5.28 16.34 -4.08
N VAL A 16 -4.45 15.34 -3.74
CA VAL A 16 -4.29 14.09 -4.51
C VAL A 16 -5.39 13.10 -4.17
N LEU A 17 -5.62 12.80 -2.89
CA LEU A 17 -6.53 11.74 -2.45
C LEU A 17 -8.01 12.08 -2.69
N ARG A 18 -8.39 13.35 -2.73
CA ARG A 18 -9.78 13.77 -3.05
C ARG A 18 -10.27 13.37 -4.44
N LYS A 19 -9.36 12.90 -5.31
CA LYS A 19 -9.69 12.41 -6.65
C LYS A 19 -10.32 11.01 -6.64
N TYR A 20 -10.23 10.31 -5.50
CA TYR A 20 -10.69 8.94 -5.33
C TYR A 20 -11.97 8.92 -4.46
N ASP A 21 -12.85 7.96 -4.72
CA ASP A 21 -13.99 7.71 -3.86
C ASP A 21 -13.58 6.92 -2.61
N HIS A 22 -13.49 7.58 -1.47
CA HIS A 22 -13.03 6.94 -0.22
C HIS A 22 -13.89 5.75 0.28
N GLU A 23 -15.08 5.52 -0.29
CA GLU A 23 -15.91 4.34 -0.02
C GLU A 23 -15.47 3.09 -0.81
N GLU A 24 -14.62 3.25 -1.81
CA GLU A 24 -14.06 2.16 -2.60
C GLU A 24 -12.74 1.63 -1.99
N MET A 25 -12.32 0.44 -2.44
CA MET A 25 -11.09 -0.21 -1.97
C MET A 25 -9.85 0.35 -2.68
N TYR A 26 -9.05 1.15 -1.98
CA TYR A 26 -7.83 1.74 -2.51
C TYR A 26 -6.60 1.44 -1.68
N TYR A 27 -5.50 1.16 -2.38
CA TYR A 27 -4.13 1.10 -1.89
C TYR A 27 -3.30 1.99 -2.81
N VAL A 28 -2.88 3.15 -2.29
CA VAL A 28 -2.27 4.25 -3.06
C VAL A 28 -0.89 4.54 -2.51
N GLY A 29 0.12 4.55 -3.36
CA GLY A 29 1.49 4.95 -3.05
C GLY A 29 2.35 4.72 -4.28
N ALA A 30 3.65 5.00 -4.17
CA ALA A 30 4.58 4.89 -5.30
C ALA A 30 5.52 3.67 -5.13
N PRO A 31 6.07 3.12 -6.22
CA PRO A 31 7.19 2.17 -6.14
C PRO A 31 8.41 2.84 -5.48
N SER A 32 9.42 2.05 -5.16
CA SER A 32 10.66 2.58 -4.59
C SER A 32 11.37 3.46 -5.62
N GLU A 33 12.10 4.45 -5.12
CA GLU A 33 13.07 5.23 -5.87
C GLU A 33 14.24 4.37 -6.39
N SER A 34 14.47 3.19 -5.80
CA SER A 34 15.51 2.24 -6.22
C SER A 34 14.93 1.13 -7.10
N VAL A 35 15.51 1.01 -8.29
CA VAL A 35 15.21 -0.10 -9.23
C VAL A 35 15.51 -1.45 -8.59
N GLU A 36 16.59 -1.55 -7.82
CA GLU A 36 16.96 -2.78 -7.13
C GLU A 36 15.91 -3.18 -6.09
N GLN A 37 15.39 -2.21 -5.34
CA GLN A 37 14.30 -2.46 -4.39
C GLN A 37 13.03 -2.92 -5.12
N ASP A 38 12.66 -2.28 -6.23
CA ASP A 38 11.48 -2.67 -7.01
C ASP A 38 11.59 -4.05 -7.66
N VAL A 39 12.79 -4.42 -8.14
CA VAL A 39 13.06 -5.77 -8.68
C VAL A 39 12.91 -6.83 -7.58
N MET A 40 13.35 -6.53 -6.37
CA MET A 40 13.28 -7.47 -5.24
C MET A 40 11.89 -7.55 -4.59
N HIS A 41 11.18 -6.42 -4.50
CA HIS A 41 9.95 -6.29 -3.70
C HIS A 41 8.68 -5.96 -4.52
N SER A 42 8.80 -5.90 -5.86
CA SER A 42 7.76 -5.56 -6.85
C SER A 42 7.51 -4.06 -7.05
N TYR A 43 7.50 -3.65 -8.32
CA TYR A 43 6.98 -2.36 -8.82
C TYR A 43 5.50 -2.08 -8.45
N GLY A 44 4.76 -3.08 -7.94
CA GLY A 44 3.39 -2.92 -7.49
C GLY A 44 3.24 -2.74 -5.97
N THR A 45 4.35 -2.66 -5.23
CA THR A 45 4.38 -2.40 -3.79
C THR A 45 4.55 -0.91 -3.56
N ALA A 46 3.73 -0.33 -2.68
CA ALA A 46 3.95 1.05 -2.28
C ALA A 46 5.10 1.08 -1.26
N PHE A 47 6.15 1.84 -1.57
CA PHE A 47 7.35 1.94 -0.77
C PHE A 47 7.07 2.56 0.61
N GLY A 48 7.43 1.86 1.68
CA GLY A 48 7.16 2.28 3.06
C GLY A 48 7.70 3.68 3.40
N GLY A 49 8.96 3.94 3.06
CA GLY A 49 9.63 5.22 3.34
C GLY A 49 9.11 6.40 2.51
N GLY A 50 8.43 6.14 1.39
CA GLY A 50 7.69 7.16 0.63
C GLY A 50 6.28 7.42 1.17
N GLY A 51 5.80 6.54 2.03
CA GLY A 51 4.44 6.53 2.54
C GLY A 51 3.40 6.03 1.55
N PHE A 52 2.28 5.55 2.08
CA PHE A 52 1.14 5.10 1.31
C PHE A 52 -0.18 5.37 2.04
N ALA A 53 -1.26 5.48 1.29
CA ALA A 53 -2.62 5.64 1.78
C ALA A 53 -3.46 4.39 1.48
N VAL A 54 -4.33 4.05 2.41
CA VAL A 54 -5.37 3.02 2.21
C VAL A 54 -6.72 3.64 2.53
N SER A 55 -7.74 3.34 1.73
CA SER A 55 -9.10 3.74 2.06
C SER A 55 -9.60 2.99 3.30
N TYR A 56 -10.66 3.51 3.93
CA TYR A 56 -11.18 2.90 5.15
C TYR A 56 -11.64 1.44 4.95
N PRO A 57 -12.41 1.10 3.91
CA PRO A 57 -12.79 -0.29 3.64
C PRO A 57 -11.57 -1.19 3.41
N ALA A 58 -10.53 -0.68 2.73
CA ALA A 58 -9.29 -1.41 2.50
C ALA A 58 -8.50 -1.65 3.80
N ALA A 59 -8.46 -0.66 4.69
CA ALA A 59 -7.84 -0.78 5.99
C ALA A 59 -8.57 -1.79 6.89
N ALA A 60 -9.90 -1.82 6.86
CA ALA A 60 -10.70 -2.79 7.61
C ALA A 60 -10.44 -4.23 7.14
N ALA A 61 -10.47 -4.46 5.82
CA ALA A 61 -10.15 -5.78 5.25
C ALA A 61 -8.70 -6.20 5.54
N LEU A 62 -7.76 -5.26 5.50
CA LEU A 62 -6.36 -5.50 5.83
C LEU A 62 -6.22 -5.93 7.30
N ALA A 63 -6.90 -5.26 8.24
CA ALA A 63 -6.84 -5.56 9.66
C ALA A 63 -7.29 -7.00 9.98
N GLU A 64 -8.32 -7.50 9.28
CA GLU A 64 -8.77 -8.89 9.44
C GLU A 64 -7.78 -9.91 8.86
N ALA A 65 -7.03 -9.52 7.83
CA ALA A 65 -6.12 -10.43 7.11
C ALA A 65 -4.68 -10.43 7.64
N ILE A 66 -4.26 -9.38 8.36
CA ILE A 66 -2.84 -9.11 8.59
C ILE A 66 -2.15 -10.17 9.45
N ASP A 67 -2.79 -10.69 10.50
CA ASP A 67 -2.20 -11.71 11.37
C ASP A 67 -1.86 -12.99 10.60
N GLY A 68 -2.79 -13.46 9.77
CA GLY A 68 -2.56 -14.61 8.89
C GLY A 68 -1.47 -14.35 7.84
N CYS A 69 -1.39 -13.12 7.34
CA CYS A 69 -0.36 -12.71 6.38
C CYS A 69 1.02 -12.62 7.03
N LEU A 70 1.14 -12.13 8.26
CA LEU A 70 2.41 -12.09 9.00
C LEU A 70 2.95 -13.50 9.22
N GLY A 71 2.09 -14.47 9.55
CA GLY A 71 2.49 -15.88 9.63
C GLY A 71 2.94 -16.46 8.29
N ARG A 72 2.17 -16.21 7.22
CA ARG A 72 2.41 -16.76 5.87
C ARG A 72 3.63 -16.15 5.18
N TYR A 73 3.83 -14.84 5.33
CA TYR A 73 4.88 -14.06 4.67
C TYR A 73 5.98 -13.64 5.64
N ARG A 74 6.22 -14.42 6.71
CA ARG A 74 7.26 -14.17 7.72
C ARG A 74 8.68 -13.98 7.16
N PHE A 75 8.95 -14.49 5.96
CA PHE A 75 10.27 -14.41 5.32
C PHE A 75 10.47 -13.13 4.49
N PHE A 76 9.40 -12.35 4.28
CA PHE A 76 9.49 -11.10 3.54
C PHE A 76 10.14 -10.05 4.43
N PHE A 77 11.07 -9.27 3.90
CA PHE A 77 11.87 -8.35 4.70
C PHE A 77 11.05 -7.12 5.14
N GLY A 78 10.42 -6.44 4.18
CA GLY A 78 9.69 -5.18 4.39
C GLY A 78 8.26 -5.35 4.94
N SER A 79 7.85 -4.41 5.80
CA SER A 79 6.47 -4.30 6.28
C SER A 79 5.51 -3.88 5.16
N ASP A 80 5.98 -3.04 4.25
CA ASP A 80 5.30 -2.62 3.03
C ASP A 80 4.99 -3.80 2.09
N GLU A 81 5.94 -4.71 1.89
CA GLU A 81 5.72 -5.90 1.08
C GLU A 81 4.65 -6.80 1.73
N ARG A 82 4.70 -6.99 3.05
CA ARG A 82 3.68 -7.77 3.78
C ARG A 82 2.31 -7.08 3.75
N ALA A 83 2.25 -5.77 3.91
CA ALA A 83 1.04 -4.98 3.80
C ALA A 83 0.43 -5.08 2.39
N ARG A 84 1.25 -5.01 1.34
CA ARG A 84 0.82 -5.20 -0.05
C ARG A 84 0.22 -6.59 -0.28
N ARG A 85 0.84 -7.65 0.26
CA ARG A 85 0.33 -9.03 0.16
C ARG A 85 -0.97 -9.22 0.94
N ALA A 86 -1.08 -8.61 2.11
CA ALA A 86 -2.28 -8.67 2.93
C ALA A 86 -3.44 -7.86 2.33
N ALA A 87 -3.15 -6.71 1.73
CA ALA A 87 -4.07 -5.88 0.96
C ALA A 87 -4.45 -6.51 -0.40
N HIS A 88 -3.84 -7.63 -0.77
CA HIS A 88 -4.20 -8.44 -1.94
C HIS A 88 -4.87 -9.77 -1.52
N PRO A 89 -6.03 -9.75 -0.84
CA PRO A 89 -6.83 -10.96 -0.78
C PRO A 89 -7.28 -11.28 -2.21
N ARG A 90 -7.87 -12.46 -2.42
CA ARG A 90 -8.43 -12.93 -3.70
C ARG A 90 -9.62 -12.08 -4.23
N ALA A 91 -9.71 -10.80 -3.88
CA ALA A 91 -10.56 -9.83 -4.52
C ALA A 91 -10.01 -9.59 -5.93
N ARG A 92 -10.84 -9.83 -6.95
CA ARG A 92 -10.65 -9.19 -8.25
C ARG A 92 -10.66 -7.69 -7.99
N LEU A 93 -9.49 -7.08 -7.87
CA LEU A 93 -9.36 -5.65 -8.08
C LEU A 93 -9.86 -5.41 -9.52
N PRO A 94 -10.89 -4.57 -9.74
CA PRO A 94 -11.29 -4.22 -11.09
C PRO A 94 -10.07 -3.72 -11.88
N PRO A 95 -9.95 -4.05 -13.17
CA PRO A 95 -8.82 -3.61 -13.99
C PRO A 95 -8.73 -2.07 -13.91
N GLY A 96 -7.68 -1.56 -13.27
CA GLY A 96 -7.49 -0.13 -13.01
C GLY A 96 -7.10 0.26 -11.57
N GLN A 97 -7.16 -0.64 -10.59
CA GLN A 97 -6.72 -0.39 -9.19
C GLN A 97 -5.26 -0.79 -8.94
N THR A 98 -4.41 -0.64 -9.95
CA THR A 98 -2.95 -0.76 -9.80
C THR A 98 -2.42 0.60 -9.39
N VAL A 99 -1.43 0.61 -8.49
CA VAL A 99 -0.52 1.73 -8.19
C VAL A 99 -0.34 2.58 -9.45
N LEU A 100 -1.01 3.74 -9.47
CA LEU A 100 -0.77 4.75 -10.49
C LEU A 100 0.59 5.39 -10.16
N PRO A 101 1.45 5.64 -11.17
CA PRO A 101 2.66 6.43 -10.96
C PRO A 101 2.33 7.83 -10.45
#